data_AF-A0AAN2PKM8-F1
#
_entry.id   AF-A0AAN2PKM8-F1
#
_cell.length_a   1.000
_cell.length_b   1.000
_cell.length_c   1.000
_cell.angle_alpha   90.00
_cell.angle_beta   90.00
_cell.angle_gamma   90.00
#
_symmetry.space_group_name_H-M   'P 1'
#
loop_
_entity.id
_entity.type
_entity.pdbx_description
1 polymer ?
#
loop_
_entity_poly.entity_id
_entity_poly.type
_entity_poly.pdbx_seq_one_letter_code
_entity_poly.pdbx_strand_id
1 'polypeptide(L)'
;MGNNYINQIENKLNTLNIKKQEVFSLNSRENQIKKIETMYDIFIPKDYKEFLLNYDETFFENEVTYKPIETSPWTSKEGTQVFEGLYGLAGENNLFDQIEGYLNRMPNCMIPIGESPGGNLICLGVKESIISKVYFWNHENEREAKIMVGIEDASDEINSYWDNIHLVSKTFLGFLSGLELINETENIDVDDVELWLDDELLDD
;
A
#
# COMPACT_ATOMS: atom_id res chain seq x y z
N MET A 1 -8.41 22.45 13.31
CA MET A 1 -7.83 21.08 13.33
C MET A 1 -7.48 20.53 11.93
N GLY A 2 -8.04 21.02 10.82
CA GLY A 2 -7.67 20.57 9.45
C GLY A 2 -6.24 20.93 9.03
N ASN A 3 -5.74 22.13 9.37
CA ASN A 3 -4.40 22.59 8.99
C ASN A 3 -3.22 21.74 9.50
N ASN A 4 -3.43 20.79 10.41
CA ASN A 4 -2.33 19.95 10.91
C ASN A 4 -2.04 18.75 10.01
N TYR A 5 -3.05 18.17 9.34
CA TYR A 5 -2.84 16.95 8.55
C TYR A 5 -2.05 17.26 7.27
N ILE A 6 -2.49 18.25 6.50
CA ILE A 6 -1.83 18.58 5.23
C ILE A 6 -0.37 18.97 5.44
N ASN A 7 -0.04 19.74 6.48
CA ASN A 7 1.35 20.10 6.77
C ASN A 7 2.20 18.88 7.11
N GLN A 8 1.66 17.90 7.85
CA GLN A 8 2.38 16.67 8.17
C GLN A 8 2.58 15.79 6.93
N ILE A 9 1.53 15.66 6.10
CA ILE A 9 1.58 14.93 4.83
C ILE A 9 2.62 15.56 3.91
N GLU A 10 2.54 16.87 3.69
CA GLU A 10 3.45 17.62 2.82
C GLU A 10 4.90 17.54 3.31
N ASN A 11 5.13 17.77 4.61
CA ASN A 11 6.46 17.61 5.20
C ASN A 11 7.01 16.20 4.98
N LYS A 12 6.18 15.18 5.18
CA LYS A 12 6.63 13.80 5.05
C LYS A 12 6.92 13.43 3.59
N LEU A 13 6.01 13.74 2.67
CA LEU A 13 6.20 13.46 1.25
C LEU A 13 7.41 14.20 0.67
N ASN A 14 7.67 15.43 1.13
CA ASN A 14 8.90 16.15 0.78
C ASN A 14 10.17 15.41 1.23
N THR A 15 10.18 14.72 2.38
CA THR A 15 11.33 13.89 2.79
C THR A 15 11.52 12.67 1.92
N LEU A 16 10.50 12.25 1.17
CA LEU A 16 10.52 11.13 0.22
C LEU A 16 10.73 11.60 -1.22
N ASN A 17 11.18 12.85 -1.42
CA ASN A 17 11.34 13.50 -2.74
C ASN A 17 10.06 13.67 -3.55
N ILE A 18 8.89 13.51 -2.93
CA ILE A 18 7.60 13.74 -3.58
C ILE A 18 7.19 15.20 -3.43
N LYS A 19 7.16 15.92 -4.54
CA LYS A 19 6.71 17.32 -4.56
C LYS A 19 5.18 17.40 -4.62
N LYS A 20 4.65 18.45 -4.01
CA LYS A 20 3.23 18.78 -4.12
C LYS A 20 2.84 18.99 -5.58
N GLN A 21 1.76 18.34 -5.99
CA GLN A 21 1.23 18.44 -7.35
C GLN A 21 0.27 19.63 -7.44
N GLU A 22 0.21 20.32 -8.59
CA GLU A 22 -0.82 21.33 -8.82
C GLU A 22 -2.16 20.65 -9.06
N VAL A 23 -3.08 20.80 -8.09
CA VAL A 23 -4.40 20.20 -8.17
C VAL A 23 -5.41 21.21 -8.72
N PHE A 24 -5.90 20.97 -9.93
CA PHE A 24 -6.69 21.95 -10.69
C PHE A 24 -8.15 22.14 -10.23
N SER A 25 -8.70 21.29 -9.35
CA SER A 25 -10.07 21.47 -8.84
C SER A 25 -10.37 20.73 -7.52
N LEU A 26 -10.28 21.43 -6.39
CA LEU A 26 -10.65 20.90 -5.07
C LEU A 26 -12.12 20.42 -5.03
N ASN A 27 -13.06 21.20 -5.56
CA ASN A 27 -14.48 20.83 -5.59
C ASN A 27 -14.73 19.53 -6.37
N SER A 28 -14.01 19.32 -7.48
CA SER A 28 -14.13 18.08 -8.26
C SER A 28 -13.69 16.87 -7.44
N ARG A 29 -12.57 16.99 -6.72
CA ARG A 29 -12.01 15.91 -5.89
C ARG A 29 -12.90 15.60 -4.69
N GLU A 30 -13.41 16.62 -4.02
CA GLU A 30 -14.41 16.44 -2.96
C GLU A 30 -15.65 15.67 -3.47
N ASN A 31 -16.11 15.97 -4.69
CA ASN A 31 -17.23 15.27 -5.30
C ASN A 31 -16.88 13.82 -5.68
N GLN A 32 -15.66 13.56 -6.17
CA GLN A 32 -15.18 12.20 -6.45
C GLN A 32 -15.11 11.36 -5.16
N ILE A 33 -14.53 11.90 -4.09
CA ILE A 33 -14.46 11.24 -2.77
C ILE A 33 -15.88 10.91 -2.28
N LYS A 34 -16.80 11.88 -2.31
CA LYS A 34 -18.21 11.65 -1.91
C LYS A 34 -18.89 10.58 -2.76
N LYS A 35 -18.59 10.53 -4.06
CA LYS A 35 -19.13 9.52 -4.97
C LYS A 35 -18.65 8.12 -4.59
N ILE A 36 -17.35 7.96 -4.30
CA ILE A 36 -16.77 6.69 -3.83
C ILE A 36 -17.42 6.28 -2.50
N GLU A 37 -17.48 7.18 -1.52
CA GLU A 37 -18.11 6.90 -0.22
C GLU A 37 -19.57 6.45 -0.37
N THR A 38 -20.33 7.11 -1.25
CA THR A 38 -21.75 6.78 -1.50
C THR A 38 -21.89 5.46 -2.25
N MET A 39 -21.05 5.20 -3.25
CA MET A 39 -21.19 4.02 -4.11
C MET A 39 -20.90 2.72 -3.36
N TYR A 40 -19.87 2.72 -2.50
CA TYR A 40 -19.46 1.52 -1.76
C TYR A 40 -19.99 1.49 -0.31
N ASP A 41 -20.76 2.51 0.09
CA ASP A 41 -21.24 2.67 1.46
C ASP A 41 -20.08 2.64 2.48
N ILE A 42 -19.00 3.37 2.18
CA ILE A 42 -17.77 3.41 2.98
C ILE A 42 -17.54 4.79 3.60
N PHE A 43 -16.75 4.81 4.69
CA PHE A 43 -16.28 6.05 5.29
C PHE A 43 -14.76 6.18 5.11
N ILE A 44 -14.33 7.15 4.30
CA ILE A 44 -12.90 7.41 4.11
C ILE A 44 -12.39 8.28 5.29
N PRO A 45 -11.37 7.81 6.05
CA PRO A 45 -10.75 8.57 7.13
C PRO A 45 -10.26 9.95 6.71
N LYS A 46 -10.37 10.92 7.63
CA LYS A 46 -10.06 12.32 7.34
C LYS A 46 -8.63 12.53 6.86
N ASP A 47 -7.65 11.89 7.48
CA ASP A 47 -6.25 12.00 7.10
C ASP A 47 -5.98 11.51 5.67
N TYR A 48 -6.58 10.40 5.25
CA TYR A 48 -6.48 9.95 3.87
C TYR A 48 -7.27 10.84 2.90
N LYS A 49 -8.41 11.41 3.31
CA LYS A 49 -9.10 12.45 2.50
C LYS A 49 -8.20 13.66 2.24
N GLU A 50 -7.46 14.13 3.25
CA GLU A 50 -6.54 15.27 3.09
C GLU A 50 -5.42 14.93 2.09
N PHE A 51 -4.91 13.69 2.08
CA PHE A 51 -4.02 13.23 1.02
C PHE A 51 -4.70 13.28 -0.35
N LEU A 52 -5.86 12.64 -0.50
CA LEU A 52 -6.60 12.59 -1.76
C LEU A 52 -7.01 13.97 -2.28
N LEU A 53 -7.16 14.99 -1.43
CA LEU A 53 -7.49 16.36 -1.87
C LEU A 53 -6.28 17.13 -2.39
N ASN A 54 -5.07 16.74 -2.01
CA ASN A 54 -3.85 17.51 -2.27
C ASN A 54 -2.81 16.77 -3.12
N TYR A 55 -2.96 15.45 -3.26
CA TYR A 55 -2.07 14.57 -4.01
C TYR A 55 -2.90 13.61 -4.87
N ASP A 56 -2.35 13.26 -6.03
CA ASP A 56 -2.79 12.11 -6.82
C ASP A 56 -1.89 10.90 -6.55
N GLU A 57 -1.90 9.93 -7.45
CA GLU A 57 -1.05 8.75 -7.35
C GLU A 57 0.40 9.17 -7.09
N THR A 58 1.05 8.46 -6.17
CA THR A 58 2.37 8.80 -5.66
C THR A 58 3.17 7.51 -5.59
N PHE A 59 4.02 7.30 -6.59
CA PHE A 59 4.96 6.18 -6.63
C PHE A 59 6.38 6.68 -6.43
N PHE A 60 7.20 5.87 -5.76
CA PHE A 60 8.55 6.26 -5.38
C PHE A 60 9.56 5.74 -6.40
N GLU A 61 10.46 6.61 -6.87
CA GLU A 61 11.58 6.22 -7.74
C GLU A 61 12.65 5.44 -6.98
N ASN A 62 12.81 5.76 -5.69
CA ASN A 62 13.73 5.08 -4.78
C ASN A 62 12.98 4.12 -3.88
N GLU A 63 13.68 3.12 -3.35
CA GLU A 63 13.09 2.18 -2.39
C GLU A 63 12.62 2.91 -1.12
N VAL A 64 11.34 2.72 -0.80
CA VAL A 64 10.71 3.23 0.42
C VAL A 64 10.24 2.05 1.25
N THR A 65 10.51 2.09 2.55
CA THR A 65 10.10 1.05 3.49
C THR A 65 9.32 1.58 4.68
N TYR A 66 8.68 0.67 5.42
CA TYR A 66 8.01 0.96 6.67
C TYR A 66 8.12 -0.21 7.64
N LYS A 67 7.88 0.04 8.94
CA LYS A 67 7.82 -1.00 9.97
C LYS A 67 6.34 -1.27 10.34
N PRO A 68 5.77 -2.44 10.02
CA PRO A 68 4.39 -2.76 10.37
C PRO A 68 4.24 -3.02 11.88
N ILE A 69 3.00 -2.94 12.39
CA ILE A 69 2.68 -3.36 13.77
C ILE A 69 2.70 -4.89 13.90
N GLU A 70 2.19 -5.59 12.89
CA GLU A 70 2.18 -7.05 12.78
C GLU A 70 3.09 -7.49 11.63
N THR A 71 3.98 -8.44 11.88
CA THR A 71 4.85 -9.00 10.85
C THR A 71 4.06 -9.84 9.85
N SER A 72 4.49 -9.84 8.60
CA SER A 72 3.99 -10.71 7.53
C SER A 72 5.14 -11.56 6.97
N PRO A 73 4.86 -12.55 6.09
CA PRO A 73 5.90 -13.28 5.38
C PRO A 73 6.84 -12.40 4.53
N TRP A 74 6.42 -11.15 4.25
CA TRP A 74 7.17 -10.15 3.48
C TRP A 74 8.01 -9.21 4.36
N THR A 75 7.95 -9.34 5.69
CA THR A 75 8.78 -8.55 6.60
C THR A 75 10.23 -9.02 6.57
N SER A 76 11.15 -8.09 6.31
CA SER A 76 12.60 -8.30 6.31
C SER A 76 13.14 -8.70 7.69
N LYS A 77 14.41 -9.11 7.75
CA LYS A 77 15.08 -9.43 9.03
C LYS A 77 15.18 -8.19 9.94
N GLU A 78 15.22 -7.02 9.32
CA GLU A 78 15.29 -5.69 9.93
C GLU A 78 13.92 -5.21 10.41
N GLY A 79 12.86 -6.00 10.17
CA GLY A 79 11.50 -5.71 10.59
C GLY A 79 10.77 -4.72 9.69
N THR A 80 11.25 -4.52 8.45
CA THR A 80 10.68 -3.57 7.49
C THR A 80 9.99 -4.28 6.32
N GLN A 81 9.12 -3.56 5.61
CA GLN A 81 8.52 -3.97 4.35
C GLN A 81 8.67 -2.85 3.33
N VAL A 82 8.84 -3.21 2.05
CA VAL A 82 8.90 -2.27 0.93
C VAL A 82 7.49 -1.77 0.59
N PHE A 83 7.40 -0.53 0.13
CA PHE A 83 6.18 0.12 -0.30
C PHE A 83 6.42 0.87 -1.62
N GLU A 84 5.57 0.63 -2.62
CA GLU A 84 5.80 1.12 -4.00
C GLU A 84 5.09 2.45 -4.26
N GLY A 85 3.88 2.62 -3.72
CA GLY A 85 3.14 3.85 -3.93
C GLY A 85 1.72 3.87 -3.42
N LEU A 86 1.14 5.06 -3.42
CA LEU A 86 -0.25 5.35 -3.04
C LEU A 86 -1.11 5.63 -4.28
N TYR A 87 -2.35 5.17 -4.24
CA TYR A 87 -3.37 5.47 -5.24
C TYR A 87 -3.95 6.87 -5.08
N GLY A 88 -4.31 7.49 -6.21
CA GLY A 88 -4.88 8.84 -6.29
C GLY A 88 -6.35 8.86 -6.74
N LEU A 89 -6.88 10.05 -7.04
CA LEU A 89 -8.21 10.19 -7.65
C LEU A 89 -8.16 10.30 -9.18
N ALA A 90 -6.98 10.57 -9.72
CA ALA A 90 -6.68 10.58 -11.14
C ALA A 90 -5.47 9.68 -11.42
N GLY A 91 -5.21 9.43 -12.70
CA GLY A 91 -4.11 8.57 -13.16
C GLY A 91 -4.56 7.17 -13.54
N GLU A 92 -3.58 6.34 -13.90
CA GLU A 92 -3.80 4.94 -14.27
C GLU A 92 -4.15 4.10 -13.03
N ASN A 93 -3.57 4.43 -11.86
CA ASN A 93 -3.86 3.76 -10.60
C ASN A 93 -4.84 4.56 -9.74
N ASN A 94 -5.95 4.98 -10.35
CA ASN A 94 -6.98 5.71 -9.63
C ASN A 94 -7.75 4.80 -8.66
N LEU A 95 -8.08 5.34 -7.49
CA LEU A 95 -8.69 4.63 -6.37
C LEU A 95 -10.01 3.95 -6.74
N PHE A 96 -10.77 4.51 -7.67
CA PHE A 96 -12.05 3.91 -8.09
C PHE A 96 -11.83 2.57 -8.78
N ASP A 97 -10.97 2.54 -9.79
CA ASP A 97 -10.67 1.31 -10.55
C ASP A 97 -9.99 0.27 -9.65
N GLN A 98 -9.17 0.72 -8.70
CA GLN A 98 -8.54 -0.16 -7.71
C GLN A 98 -9.56 -0.78 -6.76
N ILE A 99 -10.54 -0.01 -6.26
CA ILE A 99 -11.62 -0.58 -5.45
C ILE A 99 -12.41 -1.63 -6.25
N GLU A 100 -12.81 -1.31 -7.48
CA GLU A 100 -13.55 -2.22 -8.37
C GLU A 100 -12.77 -3.52 -8.65
N GLY A 101 -11.48 -3.41 -8.97
CA GLY A 101 -10.62 -4.55 -9.31
C GLY A 101 -10.42 -5.54 -8.17
N TYR A 102 -10.57 -5.10 -6.93
CA TYR A 102 -10.41 -5.93 -5.73
C TYR A 102 -11.72 -6.25 -5.01
N LEU A 103 -12.87 -5.90 -5.60
CA LEU A 103 -14.17 -6.31 -5.06
C LEU A 103 -14.22 -7.84 -4.89
N ASN A 104 -14.65 -8.28 -3.69
CA ASN A 104 -14.76 -9.68 -3.30
C ASN A 104 -13.42 -10.46 -3.17
N ARG A 105 -12.26 -9.79 -3.29
CA ARG A 105 -10.93 -10.39 -3.02
C ARG A 105 -10.39 -10.08 -1.62
N MET A 106 -10.99 -9.11 -0.93
CA MET A 106 -10.69 -8.73 0.45
C MET A 106 -11.97 -8.42 1.22
N PRO A 107 -11.94 -8.41 2.57
CA PRO A 107 -13.10 -8.01 3.37
C PRO A 107 -13.61 -6.61 2.98
N ASN A 108 -14.92 -6.46 2.82
CA ASN A 108 -15.55 -5.22 2.34
C ASN A 108 -15.44 -4.02 3.32
N CYS A 109 -14.88 -4.26 4.51
CA CYS A 109 -14.61 -3.25 5.51
C CYS A 109 -13.30 -2.49 5.26
N MET A 110 -12.52 -2.87 4.25
CA MET A 110 -11.32 -2.17 3.79
C MET A 110 -11.31 -1.95 2.27
N ILE A 111 -10.47 -1.03 1.82
CA ILE A 111 -10.20 -0.75 0.41
C ILE A 111 -8.69 -0.70 0.17
N PRO A 112 -8.21 -1.03 -1.04
CA PRO A 112 -6.79 -0.86 -1.36
C PRO A 112 -6.49 0.62 -1.56
N ILE A 113 -5.36 1.09 -1.02
CA ILE A 113 -4.91 2.49 -1.09
C ILE A 113 -3.49 2.65 -1.65
N GLY A 114 -2.79 1.55 -1.89
CA GLY A 114 -1.45 1.55 -2.45
C GLY A 114 -0.89 0.15 -2.68
N GLU A 115 0.26 0.09 -3.34
CA GLU A 115 0.91 -1.13 -3.80
C GLU A 115 2.17 -1.46 -3.01
N SER A 116 2.45 -2.74 -2.93
CA SER A 116 3.64 -3.34 -2.36
C SER A 116 4.12 -4.46 -3.30
N PRO A 117 5.43 -4.77 -3.33
CA PRO A 117 5.96 -5.72 -4.31
C PRO A 117 5.28 -7.08 -4.27
N GLY A 118 5.17 -7.77 -5.41
CA GLY A 118 4.56 -9.10 -5.50
C GLY A 118 3.04 -9.09 -5.69
N GLY A 119 2.44 -7.96 -6.09
CA GLY A 119 0.99 -7.83 -6.19
C GLY A 119 0.31 -7.65 -4.83
N ASN A 120 1.09 -7.37 -3.80
CA ASN A 120 0.62 -7.09 -2.45
C ASN A 120 0.05 -5.67 -2.36
N LEU A 121 -0.80 -5.44 -1.36
CA LEU A 121 -1.47 -4.15 -1.21
C LEU A 121 -1.31 -3.58 0.19
N ILE A 122 -1.35 -2.25 0.26
CA ILE A 122 -1.69 -1.53 1.48
C ILE A 122 -3.16 -1.17 1.43
N CYS A 123 -3.91 -1.60 2.44
CA CYS A 123 -5.35 -1.40 2.55
C CYS A 123 -5.71 -0.48 3.71
N LEU A 124 -6.81 0.26 3.59
CA LEU A 124 -7.34 1.14 4.61
C LEU A 124 -8.70 0.65 5.09
N GLY A 125 -8.86 0.51 6.41
CA GLY A 125 -10.14 0.24 7.03
C GLY A 125 -11.09 1.43 6.89
N VAL A 126 -12.27 1.17 6.33
CA VAL A 126 -13.29 2.18 5.97
C VAL A 126 -14.69 1.83 6.47
N LYS A 127 -14.88 0.68 7.14
CA LYS A 127 -16.11 0.34 7.85
C LYS A 127 -15.83 -0.27 9.23
N GLU A 128 -16.88 -0.35 10.03
CA GLU A 128 -16.92 -1.11 11.28
C GLU A 128 -15.82 -0.71 12.30
N SER A 129 -15.30 -1.68 13.06
CA SER A 129 -14.32 -1.48 14.14
C SER A 129 -12.89 -1.26 13.65
N ILE A 130 -12.67 -1.30 12.33
CA ILE A 130 -11.34 -1.18 11.73
C ILE A 130 -11.11 0.17 11.05
N ILE A 131 -12.08 1.09 11.07
CA ILE A 131 -11.95 2.42 10.47
C ILE A 131 -10.62 3.06 10.88
N SER A 132 -9.94 3.65 9.90
CA SER A 132 -8.62 4.30 9.99
C SER A 132 -7.41 3.37 10.11
N LYS A 133 -7.58 2.10 10.47
CA LYS A 133 -6.44 1.17 10.52
C LYS A 133 -5.93 0.88 9.11
N VAL A 134 -4.62 0.73 8.99
CA VAL A 134 -3.92 0.41 7.75
C VAL A 134 -3.43 -1.02 7.85
N TYR A 135 -3.59 -1.78 6.78
CA TYR A 135 -3.27 -3.20 6.70
C TYR A 135 -2.40 -3.50 5.50
N PHE A 136 -1.60 -4.54 5.62
CA PHE A 136 -0.91 -5.19 4.51
C PHE A 136 -1.76 -6.41 4.11
N TRP A 137 -2.04 -6.53 2.82
CA TRP A 137 -2.77 -7.65 2.24
C TRP A 137 -1.80 -8.47 1.39
N ASN A 138 -1.62 -9.73 1.78
CA ASN A 138 -0.68 -10.67 1.18
C ASN A 138 -1.35 -11.44 0.02
N HIS A 139 -0.97 -11.13 -1.21
CA HIS A 139 -1.51 -11.69 -2.44
C HIS A 139 -1.32 -13.22 -2.50
N GLU A 140 -0.12 -13.72 -2.16
CA GLU A 140 0.19 -15.15 -2.22
C GLU A 140 -0.66 -15.99 -1.27
N ASN A 141 -1.22 -15.38 -0.23
CA ASN A 141 -2.06 -16.07 0.75
C ASN A 141 -3.54 -15.67 0.63
N GLU A 142 -3.96 -15.02 -0.46
CA GLU A 142 -5.36 -14.65 -0.65
C GLU A 142 -6.27 -15.87 -0.72
N ARG A 143 -7.54 -15.65 -0.38
CA ARG A 143 -8.57 -16.70 -0.35
C ARG A 143 -8.70 -17.43 -1.68
N GLU A 144 -8.75 -16.70 -2.79
CA GLU A 144 -8.93 -17.29 -4.12
C GLU A 144 -7.74 -18.18 -4.49
N ALA A 145 -6.51 -17.75 -4.22
CA ALA A 145 -5.31 -18.54 -4.42
C ALA A 145 -5.38 -19.86 -3.62
N LYS A 146 -5.81 -19.81 -2.35
CA LYS A 146 -5.99 -21.01 -1.52
C LYS A 146 -7.07 -21.97 -2.06
N ILE A 147 -8.19 -21.44 -2.54
CA ILE A 147 -9.26 -22.23 -3.17
C ILE A 147 -8.75 -22.93 -4.42
N MET A 148 -7.99 -22.22 -5.26
CA MET A 148 -7.43 -22.78 -6.50
C MET A 148 -6.50 -23.97 -6.25
N VAL A 149 -5.79 -23.99 -5.12
CA VAL A 149 -4.92 -25.11 -4.72
C VAL A 149 -5.61 -26.15 -3.82
N GLY A 150 -6.92 -26.02 -3.58
CA GLY A 150 -7.73 -27.02 -2.89
C GLY A 150 -7.63 -27.02 -1.36
N ILE A 151 -7.32 -25.88 -0.73
CA ILE A 151 -7.31 -25.76 0.74
C ILE A 151 -8.76 -25.59 1.24
N GLU A 152 -9.26 -26.56 2.02
CA GLU A 152 -10.66 -26.61 2.47
C GLU A 152 -11.06 -25.44 3.39
N ASP A 153 -10.17 -24.99 4.27
CA ASP A 153 -10.42 -23.88 5.21
C ASP A 153 -10.61 -22.53 4.51
N ALA A 154 -10.21 -22.38 3.24
CA ALA A 154 -10.42 -21.16 2.47
C ALA A 154 -11.86 -20.99 1.95
N SER A 155 -12.75 -21.96 2.23
CA SER A 155 -14.15 -21.90 1.81
C SER A 155 -14.99 -20.87 2.58
N ASP A 156 -14.46 -20.29 3.65
CA ASP A 156 -15.12 -19.24 4.46
C ASP A 156 -15.54 -18.02 3.63
N GLU A 157 -16.55 -17.26 4.07
CA GLU A 157 -16.97 -16.03 3.39
C GLU A 157 -15.85 -14.97 3.39
N ILE A 158 -15.73 -14.19 2.31
CA ILE A 158 -14.63 -13.23 2.14
C ILE A 158 -14.48 -12.24 3.30
N ASN A 159 -15.60 -11.80 3.90
CA ASN A 159 -15.56 -10.85 5.01
C ASN A 159 -15.01 -11.44 6.32
N SER A 160 -14.96 -12.77 6.41
CA SER A 160 -14.39 -13.50 7.55
C SER A 160 -12.97 -13.98 7.29
N TYR A 161 -12.44 -13.80 6.08
CA TYR A 161 -11.10 -14.25 5.70
C TYR A 161 -10.04 -13.19 6.04
N TRP A 162 -9.22 -13.47 7.05
CA TRP A 162 -8.20 -12.54 7.58
C TRP A 162 -6.78 -13.13 7.60
N ASP A 163 -6.59 -14.36 7.12
CA ASP A 163 -5.31 -15.09 7.15
C ASP A 163 -4.16 -14.39 6.41
N ASN A 164 -4.48 -13.49 5.47
CA ASN A 164 -3.52 -12.78 4.64
C ASN A 164 -3.47 -11.28 4.94
N ILE A 165 -4.02 -10.86 6.08
CA ILE A 165 -4.17 -9.45 6.43
C ILE A 165 -3.40 -9.18 7.72
N HIS A 166 -2.49 -8.20 7.67
CA HIS A 166 -1.60 -7.87 8.79
C HIS A 166 -1.71 -6.39 9.13
N LEU A 167 -1.85 -6.04 10.40
CA LEU A 167 -1.96 -4.64 10.83
C LEU A 167 -0.64 -3.89 10.62
N VAL A 168 -0.68 -2.82 9.83
CA VAL A 168 0.49 -1.97 9.54
C VAL A 168 0.51 -0.75 10.42
N SER A 169 -0.62 -0.06 10.57
CA SER A 169 -0.71 1.17 11.36
C SER A 169 -2.13 1.42 11.85
N LYS A 170 -2.28 2.30 12.84
CA LYS A 170 -3.59 2.67 13.39
C LYS A 170 -4.30 3.78 12.61
N THR A 171 -3.55 4.50 11.77
CA THR A 171 -4.03 5.66 10.99
C THR A 171 -3.23 5.76 9.69
N PHE A 172 -3.83 6.30 8.63
CA PHE A 172 -3.10 6.59 7.39
C PHE A 172 -1.91 7.52 7.65
N LEU A 173 -2.11 8.58 8.44
CA LEU A 173 -1.01 9.50 8.76
C LEU A 173 0.13 8.82 9.52
N GLY A 174 -0.20 7.91 10.45
CA GLY A 174 0.78 7.11 11.17
C GLY A 174 1.59 6.20 10.25
N PHE A 175 0.93 5.55 9.27
CA PHE A 175 1.61 4.79 8.22
C PHE A 175 2.54 5.69 7.40
N LEU A 176 2.00 6.79 6.84
CA LEU A 176 2.76 7.73 6.02
C LEU A 176 3.98 8.28 6.77
N SER A 177 3.83 8.64 8.04
CA SER A 177 4.92 9.19 8.86
C SER A 177 6.07 8.20 9.07
N GLY A 178 5.77 6.90 9.05
CA GLY A 178 6.73 5.81 9.23
C GLY A 178 7.46 5.37 7.96
N LEU A 179 7.17 5.97 6.79
CA LEU A 179 7.86 5.65 5.54
C LEU A 179 9.31 6.15 5.56
N GLU A 180 10.28 5.34 5.15
CA GLU A 180 11.70 5.72 5.15
C GLU A 180 12.31 5.44 3.78
N LEU A 181 13.05 6.40 3.22
CA LEU A 181 13.89 6.18 2.04
C LEU A 181 15.07 5.30 2.43
N ILE A 182 15.29 4.25 1.65
CA ILE A 182 16.55 3.51 1.69
C ILE A 182 17.50 4.18 0.70
N ASN A 183 18.51 4.87 1.24
CA ASN A 183 19.60 5.34 0.42
C ASN A 183 20.54 4.15 0.18
N GLU A 184 20.76 3.78 -1.09
CA GLU A 184 21.70 2.73 -1.53
C GLU A 184 23.19 3.02 -1.21
N THR A 185 23.50 3.79 -0.18
CA THR A 185 24.88 4.01 0.29
C THR A 185 25.37 2.95 1.27
N GLU A 186 24.85 1.73 1.19
CA GLU A 186 25.60 0.57 1.67
C GLU A 186 26.39 0.02 0.48
N ASN A 187 27.69 0.37 0.44
CA ASN A 187 28.66 -0.24 -0.48
C ASN A 187 28.53 -1.76 -0.40
N ILE A 188 27.94 -2.36 -1.43
CA ILE A 188 28.19 -3.77 -1.71
C ILE A 188 29.67 -3.81 -2.10
N ASP A 189 30.51 -4.31 -1.19
CA ASP A 189 31.90 -4.61 -1.47
C ASP A 189 31.91 -5.79 -2.44
N VAL A 190 31.96 -5.49 -3.74
CA VAL A 190 31.89 -6.50 -4.82
C VAL A 190 33.21 -7.27 -4.97
N ASP A 191 34.18 -7.02 -4.08
CA ASP A 191 35.52 -7.61 -4.13
C ASP A 191 35.54 -9.12 -3.81
N ASP A 192 34.45 -9.70 -3.31
CA ASP A 192 34.36 -11.14 -2.93
C ASP A 192 33.39 -11.98 -3.80
N VAL A 193 32.90 -11.47 -4.94
CA VAL A 193 32.14 -12.32 -5.89
C VAL A 193 33.12 -13.09 -6.77
N GLU A 194 33.59 -14.24 -6.28
CA GLU A 194 34.30 -15.22 -7.08
C GLU A 194 33.32 -15.76 -8.15
N LEU A 195 33.48 -15.30 -9.39
CA LEU A 195 32.73 -15.80 -10.55
C LEU A 195 33.19 -17.23 -10.84
N TRP A 196 32.41 -18.22 -10.43
CA TRP A 196 32.56 -19.59 -10.90
C TRP A 196 32.04 -19.64 -12.34
N LEU A 197 32.93 -19.39 -13.30
CA LEU A 197 32.68 -19.74 -14.69
C LEU A 197 32.74 -21.26 -14.77
N ASP A 198 31.60 -21.90 -15.02
CA ASP A 198 31.57 -23.30 -15.40
C ASP A 198 32.36 -23.46 -16.71
N ASP A 199 33.41 -24.28 -16.70
CA ASP A 199 34.29 -24.59 -17.83
C ASP A 199 33.57 -25.30 -19.02
N GLU A 200 32.24 -25.38 -19.00
CA GLU A 200 31.43 -26.09 -19.99
C GLU A 200 31.12 -25.26 -21.26
N LEU A 201 31.72 -24.08 -21.42
CA LEU A 201 31.51 -23.16 -22.56
C LEU A 201 32.73 -22.97 -23.47
N LEU A 202 33.77 -23.81 -23.36
CA LEU A 202 34.99 -23.69 -24.17
C LEU A 202 35.19 -24.78 -25.24
N ASP A 203 34.19 -25.59 -25.54
CA ASP A 203 34.24 -26.51 -26.69
C ASP A 203 33.22 -26.10 -27.76
N ASP A 204 33.67 -25.24 -28.68
CA ASP A 204 33.23 -25.19 -30.09
C ASP A 204 34.36 -24.64 -31.00
#